data_AF-I4A6D3-F1
#
_entry.id   AF-I4A6D3-F1
#
_cell.length_a   1.000
_cell.length_b   1.000
_cell.length_c   1.000
_cell.angle_alpha   90.00
_cell.angle_beta   90.00
_cell.angle_gamma   90.00
#
_symmetry.space_group_name_H-M   'P 1'
#
loop_
_entity.id
_entity.type
_entity.pdbx_description
1 polymer ?
#
loop_
_entity_poly.entity_id
_entity_poly.type
_entity_poly.pdbx_seq_one_letter_code
_entity_poly.pdbx_strand_id
1 'polypeptide(L)'
;MITVEDIWSIIKVRLDLKDDSMKPLISLYIEEIGKRILHYCHIRTVPDGLKFTWASMTIDAIRIDLPHIAEISDTVGGAESVKVGDTQVSPARGGGGDISNTSKSVIDKVVLDYRIDLNHHRKLRW
;
A
#
# COMPACT_ATOMS: atom_id res chain seq x y z
N MET A 1 -6.42 -17.15 -9.06
CA MET A 1 -5.38 -16.69 -8.12
C MET A 1 -4.90 -15.36 -8.67
N ILE A 2 -5.06 -14.28 -7.91
CA ILE A 2 -4.52 -12.98 -8.30
C ILE A 2 -3.00 -13.05 -8.25
N THR A 3 -2.34 -12.59 -9.30
CA THR A 3 -0.88 -12.48 -9.37
C THR A 3 -0.43 -11.04 -9.10
N VAL A 4 0.86 -10.86 -8.81
CA VAL A 4 1.47 -9.53 -8.63
C VAL A 4 1.28 -8.66 -9.89
N GLU A 5 1.34 -9.28 -11.07
CA GLU A 5 1.19 -8.59 -12.36
C GLU A 5 -0.21 -8.01 -12.54
N ASP A 6 -1.24 -8.72 -12.08
CA ASP A 6 -2.62 -8.26 -12.12
C ASP A 6 -2.83 -6.98 -11.30
N ILE A 7 -2.06 -6.82 -10.23
CA ILE A 7 -2.14 -5.67 -9.33
C ILE A 7 -1.28 -4.53 -9.83
N TRP A 8 -0.09 -4.85 -10.34
CA TRP A 8 0.76 -3.89 -11.03
C TRP A 8 0.00 -3.16 -12.13
N SER A 9 -0.78 -3.88 -12.96
CA SER A 9 -1.58 -3.25 -14.01
C SER A 9 -2.60 -2.25 -13.47
N ILE A 10 -3.22 -2.52 -12.31
CA ILE A 10 -4.20 -1.60 -11.69
C ILE A 10 -3.48 -0.38 -11.14
N ILE A 11 -2.34 -0.58 -10.48
CA ILE A 11 -1.54 0.48 -9.87
C ILE A 11 -0.98 1.41 -10.95
N LYS A 12 -0.45 0.85 -12.04
CA LYS A 12 0.06 1.63 -13.18
C LYS A 12 -1.00 2.57 -13.74
N VAL A 13 -2.22 2.08 -13.93
CA VAL A 13 -3.34 2.91 -14.40
C VAL A 13 -3.74 3.97 -13.37
N ARG A 14 -3.76 3.63 -12.07
CA ARG A 14 -4.18 4.56 -11.02
C ARG A 14 -3.15 5.66 -10.71
N LEU A 15 -1.86 5.38 -10.87
CA LEU A 15 -0.77 6.33 -10.63
C LEU A 15 -0.35 7.10 -11.90
N ASP A 16 -0.98 6.82 -13.06
CA ASP A 16 -0.62 7.40 -14.36
C ASP A 16 0.89 7.30 -14.68
N LEU A 17 1.52 6.17 -14.29
CA LEU A 17 2.96 5.97 -14.49
C LEU A 17 3.26 5.76 -15.97
N LYS A 18 3.99 6.72 -16.55
CA LYS A 18 4.41 6.68 -17.95
C LYS A 18 5.56 5.71 -18.19
N ASP A 19 6.45 5.56 -17.20
CA ASP A 19 7.63 4.69 -17.28
C ASP A 19 7.57 3.52 -16.29
N ASP A 20 8.14 2.37 -16.69
CA ASP A 20 8.22 1.16 -15.88
C ASP A 20 9.45 1.15 -14.93
N SER A 21 10.14 2.29 -14.79
CA SER A 21 11.35 2.43 -13.97
C SER A 21 11.14 2.04 -12.50
N MET A 22 9.94 2.28 -11.96
CA MET A 22 9.59 1.93 -10.57
C MET A 22 8.92 0.56 -10.41
N LYS A 23 8.72 -0.18 -11.51
CA LYS A 23 8.13 -1.53 -11.48
C LYS A 23 8.78 -2.47 -10.46
N PRO A 24 10.12 -2.61 -10.37
CA PRO A 24 10.72 -3.55 -9.41
C PRO A 24 10.46 -3.15 -7.95
N LEU A 25 10.53 -1.84 -7.65
CA LEU A 25 10.28 -1.34 -6.29
C LEU A 25 8.81 -1.55 -5.91
N ILE A 26 7.87 -1.14 -6.77
CA ILE A 26 6.44 -1.27 -6.49
C ILE A 26 6.02 -2.74 -6.38
N SER A 27 6.62 -3.62 -7.20
CA SER A 27 6.36 -5.06 -7.11
C SER A 27 6.71 -5.63 -5.73
N LEU A 28 7.78 -5.13 -5.10
CA LEU A 28 8.15 -5.52 -3.73
C LEU A 28 7.06 -5.12 -2.72
N TYR A 29 6.54 -3.88 -2.81
CA TYR A 29 5.43 -3.43 -1.95
C TYR A 29 4.14 -4.24 -2.19
N ILE A 30 3.83 -4.58 -3.44
CA ILE A 30 2.70 -5.44 -3.78
C ILE A 30 2.86 -6.78 -3.03
N GLU A 31 4.02 -7.43 -3.17
CA GLU A 31 4.28 -8.71 -2.51
C GLU A 31 4.19 -8.61 -0.98
N GLU A 32 4.78 -7.59 -0.38
CA GLU A 32 4.81 -7.40 1.06
C GLU A 32 3.39 -7.22 1.63
N ILE A 33 2.58 -6.35 1.02
CA ILE A 33 1.19 -6.15 1.43
C ILE A 33 0.37 -7.40 1.18
N GLY A 34 0.61 -8.12 0.09
CA GLY A 34 -0.03 -9.40 -0.17
C GLY A 34 0.23 -10.39 0.96
N LYS A 35 1.49 -10.55 1.38
CA LYS A 35 1.86 -11.39 2.53
C LYS A 35 1.21 -10.91 3.83
N ARG A 36 1.11 -9.60 4.03
CA ARG A 36 0.48 -9.01 5.23
C ARG A 36 -1.02 -9.28 5.29
N ILE A 37 -1.74 -9.17 4.16
CA ILE A 37 -3.15 -9.54 4.02
C ILE A 37 -3.35 -11.03 4.33
N LEU A 38 -2.52 -11.91 3.75
CA LEU A 38 -2.59 -13.35 4.00
C LEU A 38 -2.42 -13.67 5.50
N HIS A 39 -1.44 -13.03 6.15
CA HIS A 39 -1.20 -13.18 7.58
C HIS A 39 -2.40 -12.67 8.39
N TYR A 40 -2.89 -11.46 8.12
CA TYR A 40 -3.99 -10.85 8.86
C TYR A 40 -5.28 -11.68 8.76
N CYS A 41 -5.69 -12.00 7.53
CA CYS A 41 -6.92 -12.75 7.28
C CYS A 41 -6.82 -14.24 7.61
N HIS A 42 -5.61 -14.77 7.86
CA HIS A 42 -5.34 -16.19 8.08
C HIS A 42 -5.79 -17.08 6.90
N ILE A 43 -5.52 -16.62 5.68
CA ILE A 43 -5.87 -17.30 4.44
C ILE A 43 -4.61 -17.67 3.65
N ARG A 44 -4.71 -18.70 2.80
CA ARG A 44 -3.58 -19.17 1.97
C ARG A 44 -3.43 -18.40 0.66
N THR A 45 -4.51 -17.80 0.19
CA THR A 45 -4.60 -17.11 -1.10
C THR A 45 -5.50 -15.90 -0.96
N VAL A 46 -5.11 -14.77 -1.57
CA VAL A 46 -5.95 -13.56 -1.59
C VAL A 46 -7.12 -13.80 -2.55
N PRO A 47 -8.39 -13.66 -2.10
CA PRO A 47 -9.57 -13.80 -2.95
C PRO A 47 -9.71 -12.63 -3.92
N ASP A 48 -10.35 -12.87 -5.06
CA ASP A 48 -10.57 -11.87 -6.11
C ASP A 48 -11.28 -10.59 -5.60
N GLY A 49 -12.14 -10.72 -4.59
CA GLY A 49 -12.80 -9.59 -3.94
C GLY A 49 -11.84 -8.58 -3.28
N LEU A 50 -10.63 -9.02 -2.90
CA LEU A 50 -9.60 -8.15 -2.31
C LEU A 50 -8.64 -7.57 -3.35
N LYS A 51 -8.83 -7.82 -4.65
CA LYS A 51 -7.93 -7.33 -5.71
C LYS A 51 -7.74 -5.81 -5.67
N PHE A 52 -8.86 -5.08 -5.63
CA PHE A 52 -8.84 -3.61 -5.61
C PHE A 52 -8.42 -3.05 -4.26
N THR A 53 -8.74 -3.74 -3.16
CA THR A 53 -8.28 -3.39 -1.81
C THR A 53 -6.77 -3.51 -1.72
N TRP A 54 -6.19 -4.62 -2.18
CA TRP A 54 -4.75 -4.84 -2.20
C TRP A 54 -4.02 -3.78 -3.05
N ALA A 55 -4.55 -3.46 -4.25
CA ALA A 55 -4.00 -2.38 -5.07
C ALA A 55 -4.06 -1.01 -4.35
N SER A 56 -5.18 -0.69 -3.69
CA SER A 56 -5.36 0.58 -2.98
C SER A 56 -4.43 0.70 -1.77
N MET A 57 -4.32 -0.37 -0.97
CA MET A 57 -3.36 -0.45 0.14
C MET A 57 -1.92 -0.23 -0.35
N THR A 58 -1.57 -0.78 -1.51
CA THR A 58 -0.22 -0.60 -2.07
C THR A 58 0.04 0.83 -2.48
N ILE A 59 -0.92 1.49 -3.12
CA ILE A 59 -0.81 2.90 -3.48
C ILE A 59 -0.67 3.77 -2.23
N ASP A 60 -1.45 3.50 -1.20
CA ASP A 60 -1.39 4.27 0.05
C ASP A 60 -0.05 4.08 0.77
N ALA A 61 0.47 2.85 0.82
CA ALA A 61 1.80 2.58 1.38
C ALA A 61 2.89 3.33 0.61
N ILE A 62 2.85 3.31 -0.72
CA ILE A 62 3.79 4.03 -1.58
C ILE A 62 3.70 5.54 -1.37
N ARG A 63 2.48 6.11 -1.31
CA ARG A 63 2.28 7.56 -1.10
C ARG A 63 2.83 8.03 0.23
N ILE A 64 2.72 7.21 1.28
CA ILE A 64 3.19 7.56 2.62
C ILE A 64 4.71 7.35 2.75
N ASP A 65 5.25 6.28 2.17
CA ASP A 65 6.68 5.92 2.32
C ASP A 65 7.58 6.66 1.32
N LEU A 66 7.04 7.10 0.18
CA LEU A 66 7.77 7.81 -0.89
C LEU A 66 7.19 9.20 -1.21
N PRO A 67 7.03 10.11 -0.21
CA PRO A 67 6.42 11.42 -0.44
C PRO A 67 7.29 12.36 -1.29
N HIS A 68 8.58 12.04 -1.46
CA HIS A 68 9.58 12.89 -2.13
C HIS A 68 9.96 12.46 -3.55
N ILE A 69 9.38 11.38 -4.09
CA ILE A 69 9.61 11.01 -5.48
C ILE A 69 8.79 11.97 -6.36
N ALA A 70 9.47 12.77 -7.19
CA ALA A 70 8.87 13.82 -8.01
C ALA A 70 7.70 13.32 -8.90
N GLU A 71 7.77 12.09 -9.42
CA GLU A 71 6.70 11.47 -10.21
C GLU A 71 5.42 11.18 -9.40
N ILE A 72 5.53 11.05 -8.08
CA ILE A 72 4.41 10.82 -7.16
C ILE A 72 3.98 12.13 -6.50
N SER A 73 4.93 13.08 -6.33
CA SER A 73 4.72 14.39 -5.73
C SER A 73 3.69 15.25 -6.48
N ASP A 74 3.54 15.10 -7.80
CA ASP A 74 2.50 15.82 -8.56
C ASP A 74 1.09 15.28 -8.31
N THR A 75 0.96 14.04 -7.81
CA THR A 75 -0.34 13.48 -7.36
C THR A 75 -0.62 13.71 -5.87
N VAL A 76 0.43 13.96 -5.09
CA VAL A 76 0.36 14.35 -3.67
C VAL A 76 0.39 15.88 -3.62
N GLY A 77 -0.68 16.51 -4.10
CA GLY A 77 -0.81 17.96 -4.11
C GLY A 77 -0.60 18.53 -2.71
N GLY A 78 0.57 19.16 -2.50
CA GLY A 78 0.92 19.92 -1.29
C GLY A 78 1.04 19.09 -0.01
N ALA A 79 2.17 19.23 0.69
CA ALA A 79 2.45 18.57 1.96
C ALA A 79 1.58 19.09 3.13
N GLU A 80 0.27 18.84 3.07
CA GLU A 80 -0.68 19.12 4.14
C GLU A 80 -1.53 17.87 4.37
N SER A 81 -1.20 17.13 5.45
CA SER A 81 -1.98 16.04 6.06
C SER A 81 -2.82 15.20 5.08
N VAL A 82 -2.28 14.06 4.62
CA VAL A 82 -3.06 13.13 3.81
C VAL A 82 -4.06 12.44 4.75
N LYS A 83 -5.33 12.83 4.62
CA LYS A 83 -6.44 12.20 5.34
C LYS A 83 -6.85 10.94 4.58
N VAL A 84 -6.47 9.78 5.09
CA VAL A 84 -6.88 8.47 4.56
C VAL A 84 -8.00 7.96 5.46
N GLY A 85 -9.25 8.13 5.02
CA GLY A 85 -10.42 7.78 5.83
C GLY A 85 -10.52 8.62 7.13
N ASP A 86 -10.45 7.95 8.28
CA ASP A 86 -10.50 8.56 9.63
C ASP A 86 -9.11 8.83 10.24
N THR A 87 -8.03 8.43 9.57
CA THR A 87 -6.66 8.68 10.03
C THR A 87 -6.05 9.85 9.26
N GLN A 88 -5.47 10.80 10.00
CA GLN A 88 -4.62 11.83 9.43
C GLN A 88 -3.18 11.35 9.48
N VAL A 89 -2.55 11.21 8.32
CA VAL A 89 -1.12 10.88 8.21
C VAL A 89 -0.38 12.11 7.74
N SER A 90 0.44 12.68 8.63
CA SER A 90 1.37 13.74 8.26
C SER A 90 2.64 13.10 7.68
N PRO A 91 3.07 13.49 6.46
CA PRO A 91 4.37 13.07 5.94
C PRO A 91 5.47 13.56 6.88
N ALA A 92 6.38 12.66 7.27
CA ALA A 92 7.50 13.04 8.13
C ALA A 92 8.40 14.04 7.38
N ARG A 93 8.48 15.27 7.89
CA ARG A 93 9.40 16.29 7.37
C ARG A 93 10.84 15.89 7.73
N GLY A 94 11.59 15.46 6.72
CA GLY A 94 13.06 15.55 6.60
C GLY A 94 13.93 15.11 7.78
N GLY A 95 14.64 13.99 7.61
CA GLY A 95 15.78 13.62 8.44
C GLY A 95 16.30 12.25 8.06
N GLY A 96 17.39 12.19 7.29
CA GLY A 96 17.95 10.95 6.76
C GLY A 96 18.25 9.91 7.84
N GLY A 97 17.98 8.64 7.52
CA GLY A 97 18.56 7.49 8.23
C GLY A 97 17.61 6.68 9.10
N ASP A 98 16.46 6.23 8.60
CA ASP A 98 15.85 4.98 9.10
C ASP A 98 14.88 4.35 8.08
N ILE A 99 15.46 3.78 7.01
CA ILE A 99 14.72 3.16 5.89
C ILE A 99 14.06 1.82 6.31
N SER A 100 14.33 1.29 7.51
CA SER A 100 13.84 -0.06 7.87
C SER A 100 12.65 -0.07 8.85
N ASN A 101 12.52 0.90 9.76
CA ASN A 101 11.42 0.92 10.73
C ASN A 101 10.20 1.72 10.25
N THR A 102 10.41 2.72 9.39
CA THR A 102 9.34 3.58 8.87
C THR A 102 8.40 2.78 7.98
N SER A 103 8.92 2.04 7.00
CA SER A 103 8.14 1.24 6.06
C SER A 103 7.26 0.20 6.76
N LYS A 104 7.78 -0.47 7.81
CA LYS A 104 7.00 -1.42 8.62
C LYS A 104 5.84 -0.75 9.35
N SER A 105 6.07 0.43 9.93
CA SER A 105 5.03 1.20 10.62
C SER A 105 3.95 1.75 9.67
N VAL A 106 4.35 2.13 8.45
CA VAL A 106 3.46 2.61 7.39
C VAL A 106 2.60 1.48 6.87
N ILE A 107 3.20 0.35 6.54
CA ILE A 107 2.48 -0.84 6.06
C ILE A 107 1.50 -1.33 7.12
N ASP A 108 1.91 -1.34 8.40
CA ASP A 108 1.00 -1.71 9.48
C ASP A 108 -0.15 -0.71 9.59
N LYS A 109 0.08 0.61 9.54
CA LYS A 109 -1.00 1.61 9.53
C LYS A 109 -1.98 1.40 8.38
N VAL A 110 -1.49 1.20 7.16
CA VAL A 110 -2.33 0.93 5.99
C VAL A 110 -3.18 -0.33 6.22
N VAL A 111 -2.59 -1.40 6.73
CA VAL A 111 -3.34 -2.64 7.02
C VAL A 111 -4.39 -2.43 8.12
N LEU A 112 -4.11 -1.57 9.11
CA LEU A 112 -5.05 -1.21 10.16
C LEU A 112 -6.24 -0.39 9.61
N ASP A 113 -6.00 0.49 8.65
CA ASP A 113 -7.05 1.35 8.09
C ASP A 113 -8.04 0.57 7.22
N TYR A 114 -7.57 -0.46 6.49
CA TYR A 114 -8.41 -1.34 5.69
C TYR A 114 -9.03 -2.52 6.47
N ARG A 115 -8.99 -2.49 7.80
CA ARG A 115 -9.49 -3.58 8.66
C ARG A 115 -10.94 -3.98 8.39
N ILE A 116 -11.81 -3.02 8.04
CA ILE A 116 -13.23 -3.30 7.78
C ILE A 116 -13.37 -4.24 6.58
N ASP A 117 -12.68 -3.94 5.49
CA ASP A 117 -12.67 -4.76 4.27
C ASP A 117 -11.97 -6.10 4.49
N LEU A 118 -10.87 -6.11 5.24
CA LEU A 118 -10.09 -7.32 5.53
C LEU A 118 -10.81 -8.27 6.51
N ASN A 119 -11.57 -7.73 7.45
CA ASN A 119 -12.31 -8.52 8.44
C ASN A 119 -13.39 -9.38 7.81
N HIS A 120 -14.00 -8.93 6.71
CA HIS A 120 -14.99 -9.72 5.97
C HIS A 120 -14.42 -11.06 5.48
N HIS A 121 -13.13 -11.09 5.14
CA HIS A 121 -12.43 -12.27 4.62
C HIS A 121 -11.60 -13.00 5.68
N ARG A 122 -11.61 -12.53 6.93
CA ARG A 122 -10.81 -13.11 8.01
C ARG A 122 -11.44 -14.40 8.52
N LYS A 123 -10.67 -15.49 8.51
CA LYS A 123 -11.06 -16.74 9.18
C LYS A 123 -10.59 -16.73 10.62
N LEU A 124 -11.52 -16.67 11.57
CA LEU A 124 -11.20 -16.81 12.99
C LEU A 124 -10.75 -18.25 13.26
N ARG A 125 -9.55 -18.39 13.82
CA ARG A 125 -9.03 -19.66 14.28
C ARG A 125 -9.32 -19.75 15.77
N TRP A 126 -10.05 -20.79 16.15
CA TRP A 126 -10.31 -21.20 17.53
C TRP A 126 -9.18 -22.10 18.02
#